data_AF-A0A6J8E9V5-F1
#
_entry.id   AF-A0A6J8E9V5-F1
#
_cell.length_a   1.000
_cell.length_b   1.000
_cell.length_c   1.000
_cell.angle_alpha   90.00
_cell.angle_beta   90.00
_cell.angle_gamma   90.00
#
_symmetry.space_group_name_H-M   'P 1'
#
loop_
_entity.id
_entity.type
_entity.pdbx_description
1 polymer ?
#
loop_
_entity_poly.entity_id
_entity_poly.type
_entity_poly.pdbx_seq_one_letter_code
_entity_poly.pdbx_strand_id
1 'polypeptide(L)'
;MVGRKAFAHFHKRLQEIKNIKGTDKIFGGVSVLAFGDMFQIPPVRECRIYDTSPSHNLDEMGVLLSNLWTNNFQFHELKIIMRQKDDLLFAATLNRLRLAEHTAEDIETLKAEVVKGSDYPSEALHIFSIRRNVNDQNEQMLHNLDHQTHSTVQSFTHIPPSVTSFDVNSKVSDLPHTLELAPHARVMLIKKP
;
A
#
# COMPACT_ATOMS: atom_id res chain seq x y z
N MET A 1 2.76 4.02 0.46
CA MET A 1 1.82 5.16 0.55
C MET A 1 2.32 6.12 1.61
N VAL A 2 2.41 7.42 1.32
CA VAL A 2 2.97 8.42 2.25
C VAL A 2 1.86 9.36 2.69
N GLY A 3 1.60 9.42 4.00
CA GLY A 3 0.70 10.39 4.61
C GLY A 3 1.45 11.62 5.14
N ARG A 4 0.70 12.65 5.56
CA ARG A 4 1.27 13.92 6.04
C ARG A 4 2.24 13.73 7.21
N LYS A 5 1.97 12.79 8.14
CA LYS A 5 2.83 12.58 9.33
C LYS A 5 4.16 11.96 8.94
N ALA A 6 4.14 10.95 8.08
CA ALA A 6 5.37 10.35 7.57
C ALA A 6 6.22 11.38 6.80
N PHE A 7 5.57 12.22 5.98
CA PHE A 7 6.25 13.26 5.21
C PHE A 7 6.92 14.32 6.12
N ALA A 8 6.22 14.76 7.16
CA ALA A 8 6.75 15.62 8.22
C ALA A 8 7.98 15.03 8.89
N HIS A 9 7.88 13.75 9.24
CA HIS A 9 8.93 13.03 9.93
C HIS A 9 10.19 12.97 9.07
N PHE A 10 10.06 12.70 7.75
CA PHE A 10 11.19 12.75 6.83
C PHE A 10 11.85 14.12 6.79
N HIS A 11 11.07 15.20 6.71
CA HIS A 11 11.60 16.56 6.76
C HIS A 11 12.42 16.83 8.03
N LYS A 12 11.83 16.58 9.21
CA LYS A 12 12.50 16.81 10.50
C LYS A 12 13.74 15.94 10.67
N ARG A 13 13.64 14.65 10.33
CA ARG A 13 14.78 13.72 10.43
C ARG A 13 15.93 14.11 9.52
N LEU A 14 15.65 14.59 8.31
CA LEU A 14 16.70 15.06 7.41
C LEU A 14 17.36 16.33 7.94
N GLN A 15 16.61 17.27 8.50
CA GLN A 15 17.19 18.45 9.15
C GLN A 15 18.09 18.06 10.34
N GLU A 16 17.62 17.16 11.21
CA GLU A 16 18.37 16.66 12.35
C GLU A 16 19.68 15.97 11.94
N ILE A 17 19.62 15.06 10.95
CA ILE A 17 20.82 14.36 10.44
C ILE A 17 21.82 15.32 9.79
N LYS A 18 21.32 16.38 9.13
CA LYS A 18 22.16 17.40 8.49
C LYS A 18 22.58 18.52 9.44
N ASN A 19 22.24 18.42 10.73
CA ASN A 19 22.49 19.44 11.75
C ASN A 19 22.00 20.84 11.32
N ILE A 20 20.88 20.89 10.59
CA ILE A 20 20.21 22.12 10.19
C ILE A 20 19.18 22.44 11.27
N LYS A 21 19.27 23.65 11.82
CA LYS A 21 18.30 24.16 12.81
C LYS A 21 17.25 25.03 12.09
N GLY A 22 16.03 25.04 12.63
CA GLY A 22 14.97 25.89 12.14
C GLY A 22 14.50 25.55 10.72
N THR A 23 14.05 26.57 9.98
CA THR A 23 13.43 26.43 8.65
C THR A 23 14.37 26.77 7.50
N ASP A 24 15.67 26.96 7.78
CA ASP A 24 16.63 27.52 6.82
C ASP A 24 16.83 26.66 5.57
N LYS A 25 16.68 25.34 5.70
CA LYS A 25 16.73 24.40 4.56
C LYS A 25 15.65 23.35 4.66
N ILE A 26 14.77 23.35 3.66
CA ILE A 26 13.74 22.33 3.48
C ILE A 26 14.40 20.97 3.23
N PHE A 27 13.94 19.93 3.94
CA PHE A 27 14.52 18.57 3.95
C PHE A 27 16.04 18.55 4.26
N GLY A 28 16.52 19.48 5.09
CA GLY A 28 17.95 19.56 5.42
C GLY A 28 18.85 19.90 4.22
N GLY A 29 18.27 20.48 3.15
CA GLY A 29 18.99 20.81 1.91
C GLY A 29 19.17 19.63 0.96
N VAL A 30 18.47 18.51 1.18
CA VAL A 30 18.45 17.38 0.26
C VAL A 30 17.47 17.65 -0.87
N SER A 31 17.90 17.42 -2.12
CA SER A 31 17.00 17.44 -3.27
C SER A 31 16.04 16.26 -3.20
N VAL A 32 14.73 16.53 -3.18
CA VAL A 32 13.69 15.51 -3.11
C VAL A 32 12.96 15.43 -4.44
N LEU A 33 12.96 14.24 -5.03
CA LEU A 33 12.17 13.92 -6.21
C LEU A 33 11.12 12.88 -5.83
N ALA A 34 9.85 13.23 -5.99
CA ALA A 34 8.72 12.39 -5.62
C ALA A 34 7.97 11.90 -6.86
N PHE A 35 7.62 10.62 -6.87
CA PHE A 35 6.81 10.00 -7.92
C PHE A 35 5.64 9.24 -7.30
N GLY A 36 4.51 9.26 -7.99
CA GLY A 36 3.32 8.54 -7.57
C GLY A 36 2.12 8.93 -8.42
N ASP A 37 0.97 8.34 -8.10
CA ASP A 37 -0.30 8.68 -8.70
C ASP A 37 -1.26 9.16 -7.61
N MET A 38 -1.73 10.40 -7.75
CA MET A 38 -2.60 11.07 -6.79
C MET A 38 -4.02 10.47 -6.72
N PHE A 39 -4.40 9.66 -7.71
CA PHE A 39 -5.71 9.02 -7.79
C PHE A 39 -5.71 7.58 -7.29
N GLN A 40 -4.60 7.10 -6.75
CA GLN A 40 -4.58 5.80 -6.07
C GLN A 40 -5.25 5.86 -4.69
N ILE A 41 -5.38 4.68 -4.08
CA ILE A 41 -5.86 4.47 -2.70
C ILE A 41 -5.17 5.49 -1.78
N PRO A 42 -5.86 6.10 -0.80
CA PRO A 42 -5.25 7.04 0.16
C PRO A 42 -4.38 6.35 1.22
N PRO A 43 -3.47 7.08 1.89
CA PRO A 43 -2.70 6.54 3.01
C PRO A 43 -3.61 5.94 4.09
N VAL A 44 -3.24 4.78 4.62
CA VAL A 44 -4.08 4.08 5.63
C VAL A 44 -4.14 4.92 6.90
N ARG A 45 -5.37 5.32 7.30
CA ARG A 45 -5.63 6.14 8.50
C ARG A 45 -4.88 7.48 8.52
N GLU A 46 -4.49 8.01 7.36
CA GLU A 46 -3.81 9.29 7.22
C GLU A 46 -4.34 10.10 6.02
N CYS A 47 -4.17 11.42 6.08
CA CYS A 47 -4.50 12.30 4.98
C CYS A 47 -3.41 12.29 3.89
N ARG A 48 -3.82 12.56 2.65
CA ARG A 48 -2.91 12.79 1.53
C ARG A 48 -2.04 14.02 1.80
N ILE A 49 -0.81 13.99 1.29
CA ILE A 49 0.19 15.07 1.48
C ILE A 49 -0.18 16.38 0.79
N TYR A 50 -0.98 16.31 -0.28
CA TYR A 50 -1.46 17.43 -1.09
C TYR A 50 -2.89 17.84 -0.76
N ASP A 51 -3.53 17.20 0.20
CA ASP A 51 -4.84 17.62 0.66
C ASP A 51 -4.68 18.90 1.48
N THR A 52 -5.46 19.93 1.16
CA THR A 52 -5.47 21.23 1.84
C THR A 52 -6.71 21.39 2.71
N SER A 53 -7.62 20.40 2.71
CA SER A 53 -8.81 20.43 3.54
C SER A 53 -8.41 20.51 5.03
N PRO A 54 -9.00 21.44 5.79
CA PRO A 54 -8.90 21.43 7.24
C PRO A 54 -9.67 20.20 7.72
N SER A 55 -8.99 19.05 7.80
CA SER A 55 -9.57 17.92 8.50
C SER A 55 -9.85 18.35 9.94
N HIS A 56 -10.96 17.91 10.53
CA HIS A 56 -11.38 18.25 11.90
C HIS A 56 -10.33 17.91 12.99
N ASN A 57 -9.19 17.33 12.62
CA ASN A 57 -8.06 16.95 13.48
C ASN A 57 -6.72 17.57 13.00
N LEU A 58 -6.73 18.73 12.33
CA LEU A 58 -5.48 19.46 12.09
C LEU A 58 -5.06 20.16 13.39
N ASP A 59 -4.12 19.54 14.09
CA ASP A 59 -3.24 20.30 14.99
C ASP A 59 -2.41 21.31 14.17
N GLU A 60 -1.79 22.30 14.84
CA GLU A 60 -0.91 23.29 14.19
C GLU A 60 0.16 22.63 13.31
N MET A 61 0.55 21.41 13.65
CA MET A 61 1.47 20.58 12.87
C MET A 61 0.88 20.24 11.50
N GLY A 62 -0.37 19.81 11.40
CA GLY A 62 -0.99 19.45 10.12
C GLY A 62 -1.18 20.64 9.15
N VAL A 63 -1.31 21.87 9.64
CA VAL A 63 -1.33 23.10 8.80
C VAL A 63 0.06 23.38 8.23
N LEU A 64 1.09 23.42 9.11
CA LEU A 64 2.49 23.62 8.71
C LEU A 64 2.95 22.58 7.68
N LEU A 65 2.45 21.34 7.79
CA LEU A 65 2.79 20.25 6.90
C LEU A 65 2.08 20.27 5.55
N SER A 66 0.85 20.78 5.48
CA SER A 66 0.18 21.00 4.18
C SER A 66 0.93 22.02 3.33
N ASN A 67 1.55 23.01 3.97
CA ASN A 67 2.38 24.02 3.32
C ASN A 67 3.71 23.44 2.81
N LEU A 68 4.22 22.37 3.41
CA LEU A 68 5.50 21.77 3.00
C LEU A 68 5.43 21.21 1.58
N TRP A 69 4.37 20.50 1.21
CA TRP A 69 4.19 20.00 -0.15
C TRP A 69 3.89 21.16 -1.11
N THR A 70 2.83 21.92 -0.82
CA THR A 70 2.28 22.95 -1.72
C THR A 70 3.31 24.04 -2.06
N ASN A 71 4.18 24.43 -1.12
CA ASN A 71 5.10 25.55 -1.34
C ASN A 71 6.46 25.14 -1.91
N ASN A 72 6.82 23.85 -1.88
CA ASN A 72 8.21 23.43 -2.15
C ASN A 72 8.35 22.39 -3.28
N PHE A 73 7.25 21.88 -3.84
CA PHE A 73 7.29 20.92 -4.93
C PHE A 73 6.78 21.53 -6.24
N GLN A 74 7.54 21.32 -7.30
CA GLN A 74 7.09 21.56 -8.67
C GLN A 74 6.40 20.30 -9.21
N PHE A 75 5.21 20.46 -9.75
CA PHE A 75 4.42 19.35 -10.29
C PHE A 75 4.71 19.14 -11.79
N HIS A 76 4.95 17.88 -12.18
CA HIS A 76 5.07 17.45 -13.57
C HIS A 76 4.24 16.18 -13.78
N GLU A 77 3.38 16.20 -14.80
CA GLU A 77 2.52 15.07 -15.15
C GLU A 77 3.08 14.28 -16.33
N LEU A 78 3.16 12.96 -16.19
CA LEU A 78 3.43 12.05 -17.29
C LEU A 78 2.11 11.64 -17.95
N LYS A 79 2.00 11.86 -19.26
CA LYS A 79 0.76 11.64 -20.03
C LYS A 79 0.71 10.33 -20.80
N ILE A 80 1.84 9.66 -20.99
CA ILE A 80 1.94 8.46 -21.83
C ILE A 80 1.74 7.21 -20.97
N ILE A 81 0.72 6.41 -21.30
CA ILE A 81 0.41 5.15 -20.62
C ILE A 81 1.14 4.01 -21.33
N MET A 82 2.06 3.37 -20.62
CA MET A 82 2.87 2.29 -21.20
C MET A 82 2.33 0.89 -20.91
N ARG A 83 1.56 0.70 -19.82
CA ARG A 83 1.08 -0.62 -19.38
C ARG A 83 0.01 -1.19 -20.32
N GLN A 84 -0.93 -0.36 -20.76
CA GLN A 84 -2.01 -0.72 -21.68
C GLN A 84 -1.82 -0.08 -23.07
N LYS A 85 -0.57 0.18 -23.49
CA LYS A 85 -0.29 0.92 -24.73
C LYS A 85 -0.87 0.27 -25.99
N ASP A 86 -1.04 -1.06 -25.96
CA ASP A 86 -1.52 -1.86 -27.08
C ASP A 86 -3.06 -2.03 -27.06
N ASP A 87 -3.72 -1.55 -26.00
CA ASP A 87 -5.18 -1.55 -25.83
C ASP A 87 -5.67 -0.15 -25.43
N LEU A 88 -5.89 0.68 -26.45
CA LEU A 88 -6.27 2.08 -26.28
C LEU A 88 -7.67 2.24 -25.67
N LEU A 89 -8.60 1.32 -25.95
CA LEU A 89 -9.95 1.37 -25.42
C LEU A 89 -9.92 1.12 -23.91
N PHE A 90 -9.24 0.06 -23.48
CA PHE A 90 -9.09 -0.25 -22.07
C PHE A 90 -8.31 0.84 -21.32
N ALA A 91 -7.24 1.38 -21.92
CA ALA A 91 -6.50 2.51 -21.35
C ALA A 91 -7.40 3.74 -21.12
N ALA A 92 -8.28 4.05 -22.08
CA ALA A 92 -9.22 5.16 -21.96
C ALA A 92 -10.27 4.92 -20.86
N THR A 93 -10.82 3.70 -20.77
CA THR A 93 -11.73 3.29 -19.69
C THR A 93 -11.07 3.44 -18.31
N LEU A 94 -9.83 2.98 -18.14
CA LEU A 94 -9.10 3.12 -16.87
C LEU A 94 -8.86 4.60 -16.49
N ASN A 95 -8.57 5.47 -17.45
CA ASN A 95 -8.42 6.90 -17.19
C ASN A 95 -9.71 7.57 -16.73
N ARG A 96 -10.86 7.20 -17.32
CA ARG A 96 -12.16 7.70 -16.86
C ARG A 96 -12.50 7.17 -15.47
N LEU A 97 -12.27 5.88 -15.22
CA LEU A 97 -12.44 5.29 -13.89
C LEU A 97 -11.59 5.98 -12.82
N ARG A 98 -10.34 6.33 -13.14
CA ARG A 98 -9.40 7.03 -12.24
C ARG A 98 -9.98 8.35 -11.72
N LEU A 99 -10.76 9.06 -12.55
CA LEU A 99 -11.40 10.33 -12.22
C LEU A 99 -12.86 10.17 -11.76
N ALA A 100 -13.37 8.94 -11.69
CA ALA A 100 -14.78 8.63 -11.49
C ALA A 100 -15.72 9.20 -12.59
N GLU A 101 -15.21 9.33 -13.82
CA GLU A 101 -15.93 9.83 -15.01
C GLU A 101 -16.30 8.70 -15.98
N HIS A 102 -16.43 7.47 -15.48
CA HIS A 102 -16.75 6.30 -16.31
C HIS A 102 -18.18 6.38 -16.84
N THR A 103 -18.38 5.88 -18.06
CA THR A 103 -19.69 5.80 -18.71
C THR A 103 -20.40 4.50 -18.38
N ALA A 104 -21.69 4.39 -18.75
CA ALA A 104 -22.39 3.11 -18.69
C ALA A 104 -21.74 2.04 -19.58
N GLU A 105 -21.24 2.45 -20.75
CA GLU A 105 -20.52 1.59 -21.70
C GLU A 105 -19.19 1.06 -21.13
N ASP A 106 -18.46 1.88 -20.37
CA ASP A 106 -17.27 1.44 -19.65
C ASP A 106 -17.58 0.29 -18.69
N ILE A 107 -18.68 0.43 -17.95
CA ILE A 107 -19.12 -0.58 -16.98
C ILE A 107 -19.59 -1.85 -17.69
N GLU A 108 -20.33 -1.73 -18.79
CA GLU A 108 -20.74 -2.87 -19.62
C GLU A 108 -19.52 -3.62 -20.17
N THR A 109 -18.53 -2.89 -20.69
CA THR A 109 -17.27 -3.46 -21.19
C THR A 109 -16.56 -4.25 -20.11
N LEU A 110 -16.42 -3.69 -18.90
CA LEU A 110 -15.77 -4.40 -17.78
C LEU A 110 -16.56 -5.61 -17.28
N LYS A 111 -17.89 -5.57 -17.37
CA LYS A 111 -18.74 -6.71 -17.02
C LYS A 111 -18.66 -7.84 -18.04
N ALA A 112 -18.43 -7.52 -19.32
CA ALA A 112 -18.25 -8.52 -20.37
C ALA A 112 -16.98 -9.36 -20.17
N GLU A 113 -15.94 -8.78 -19.55
CA GLU A 113 -14.67 -9.45 -19.22
C GLU A 113 -14.76 -10.39 -17.99
N VAL A 114 -15.93 -10.53 -17.36
CA VAL A 114 -16.09 -11.40 -16.19
C VAL A 114 -16.08 -12.87 -16.61
N VAL A 115 -14.97 -13.54 -16.36
CA VAL A 115 -14.82 -14.99 -16.57
C VAL A 115 -15.53 -15.79 -15.47
N LYS A 116 -16.27 -16.83 -15.84
CA LYS A 116 -17.02 -17.71 -14.92
C LYS A 116 -16.81 -19.18 -15.24
N GLY A 117 -17.06 -20.03 -14.25
CA GLY A 117 -17.10 -21.48 -14.44
C GLY A 117 -15.73 -22.07 -14.73
N SER A 118 -15.67 -23.03 -15.66
CA SER A 118 -14.46 -23.78 -16.00
C SER A 118 -13.34 -22.95 -16.62
N ASP A 119 -13.69 -21.82 -17.25
CA ASP A 119 -12.72 -20.97 -17.95
C ASP A 119 -11.96 -20.04 -16.99
N TYR A 120 -12.35 -20.04 -15.70
CA TYR A 120 -11.75 -19.20 -14.68
C TYR A 120 -10.28 -19.58 -14.42
N PRO A 121 -9.33 -18.62 -14.48
CA PRO A 121 -7.92 -18.93 -14.34
C PRO A 121 -7.53 -19.13 -12.87
N SER A 122 -7.69 -20.36 -12.36
CA SER A 122 -7.43 -20.73 -10.96
C SER A 122 -6.01 -20.37 -10.50
N GLU A 123 -5.04 -20.45 -11.40
CA GLU A 123 -3.63 -20.17 -11.11
C GLU A 123 -3.25 -18.69 -11.24
N ALA A 124 -4.18 -17.79 -11.58
CA ALA A 124 -3.89 -16.35 -11.70
C ALA A 124 -3.65 -15.69 -10.32
N LEU A 125 -3.09 -14.47 -10.34
CA LEU A 125 -3.04 -13.64 -9.14
C LEU A 125 -4.44 -13.09 -8.84
N HIS A 126 -4.94 -13.39 -7.65
CA HIS A 126 -6.24 -12.92 -7.18
C HIS A 126 -6.09 -11.69 -6.29
N ILE A 127 -6.86 -10.63 -6.56
CA ILE A 127 -6.82 -9.38 -5.81
C ILE A 127 -8.16 -9.17 -5.13
N PHE A 128 -8.15 -8.95 -3.81
CA PHE A 128 -9.33 -8.69 -3.01
C PHE A 128 -9.21 -7.40 -2.21
N SER A 129 -10.34 -6.81 -1.83
CA SER A 129 -10.41 -5.56 -1.07
C SER A 129 -10.05 -5.73 0.41
N ILE A 130 -10.26 -6.93 0.98
CA ILE A 130 -10.05 -7.19 2.41
C ILE A 130 -9.21 -8.44 2.65
N ARG A 131 -8.41 -8.41 3.72
CA ARG A 131 -7.50 -9.50 4.09
C ARG A 131 -8.21 -10.84 4.36
N ARG A 132 -9.45 -10.81 4.86
CA ARG A 132 -10.23 -12.05 5.10
C ARG A 132 -10.35 -12.87 3.82
N ASN A 133 -10.86 -12.26 2.75
CA ASN A 133 -11.04 -12.93 1.46
C ASN A 133 -9.70 -13.38 0.85
N VAL A 134 -8.62 -12.61 1.05
CA VAL A 134 -7.27 -13.04 0.65
C VAL A 134 -6.86 -14.31 1.39
N ASN A 135 -7.07 -14.36 2.71
CA ASN A 135 -6.73 -15.52 3.52
C ASN A 135 -7.56 -16.73 3.13
N ASP A 136 -8.89 -16.56 3.00
CA ASP A 136 -9.79 -17.64 2.61
C ASP A 136 -9.39 -18.24 1.24
N GLN A 137 -9.04 -17.40 0.25
CA GLN A 137 -8.55 -17.87 -1.05
C GLN A 137 -7.19 -18.55 -0.93
N ASN A 138 -6.25 -17.98 -0.17
CA ASN A 138 -4.92 -18.55 -0.01
C ASN A 138 -4.96 -19.92 0.70
N GLU A 139 -5.83 -20.08 1.70
CA GLU A 139 -6.08 -21.35 2.38
C GLU A 139 -6.64 -22.38 1.40
N GLN A 140 -7.66 -22.02 0.60
CA GLN A 140 -8.19 -22.91 -0.43
C GLN A 140 -7.13 -23.34 -1.45
N MET A 141 -6.32 -22.39 -1.95
CA MET A 141 -5.25 -22.69 -2.89
C MET A 141 -4.17 -23.57 -2.29
N LEU A 142 -3.83 -23.38 -1.00
CA LEU A 142 -2.88 -24.23 -0.29
C LEU A 142 -3.42 -25.65 -0.09
N HIS A 143 -4.70 -25.80 0.27
CA HIS A 143 -5.35 -27.10 0.46
C HIS A 143 -5.52 -27.89 -0.85
N ASN A 144 -5.52 -27.21 -1.99
CA ASN A 144 -5.51 -27.84 -3.31
C ASN A 144 -4.13 -28.37 -3.72
N LEU A 145 -3.06 -27.99 -3.01
CA LEU A 145 -1.74 -28.60 -3.20
C LEU A 145 -1.72 -29.99 -2.55
N ASP A 146 -0.97 -30.92 -3.14
CA ASP A 146 -0.98 -32.33 -2.77
C ASP A 146 -0.71 -32.55 -1.27
N HIS A 147 -1.62 -33.26 -0.59
CA HIS A 147 -1.76 -33.29 0.87
C HIS A 147 -0.56 -33.88 1.63
N GLN A 148 0.42 -34.49 0.95
CA GLN A 148 1.45 -35.29 1.62
C GLN A 148 2.54 -34.47 2.32
N THR A 149 2.60 -33.14 2.16
CA THR A 149 3.74 -32.34 2.68
C THR A 149 3.36 -30.95 3.21
N HIS A 150 2.25 -30.84 3.96
CA HIS A 150 1.96 -29.61 4.69
C HIS A 150 2.85 -29.51 5.93
N SER A 151 3.59 -28.40 6.04
CA SER A 151 4.41 -28.06 7.20
C SER A 151 3.80 -26.88 7.93
N THR A 152 3.61 -27.03 9.23
CA THR A 152 3.13 -25.96 10.10
C THR A 152 4.30 -25.35 10.86
N VAL A 153 4.52 -24.04 10.68
CA VAL A 153 5.55 -23.28 11.39
C VAL A 153 4.86 -22.34 12.37
N GLN A 154 5.25 -22.41 13.64
CA GLN A 154 4.76 -21.49 14.68
C GLN A 154 5.73 -20.33 14.86
N SER A 155 5.19 -19.12 15.05
CA SER A 155 5.98 -17.94 15.37
C SER A 155 6.49 -18.03 16.82
N PHE A 156 7.78 -17.84 17.04
CA PHE A 156 8.35 -17.72 18.38
C PHE A 156 8.63 -16.25 18.71
N THR A 157 8.11 -15.79 19.85
CA THR A 157 8.45 -14.49 20.41
C THR A 157 9.55 -14.67 21.45
N HIS A 158 10.74 -14.16 21.18
CA HIS A 158 11.81 -14.15 22.17
C HIS A 158 11.54 -13.04 23.20
N ILE A 159 11.13 -13.42 24.41
CA ILE A 159 10.86 -12.49 25.52
C ILE A 159 12.17 -12.29 26.29
N PRO A 160 12.72 -11.05 26.38
CA PRO A 160 13.90 -10.78 27.19
C PRO A 160 13.64 -11.10 28.68
N PRO A 161 14.63 -11.61 29.43
CA PRO A 161 14.47 -11.96 30.85
C PRO A 161 14.02 -10.79 31.75
N SER A 162 14.21 -9.55 31.29
CA SER A 162 13.86 -8.32 32.00
C SER A 162 12.38 -7.92 31.89
N VAL A 163 11.57 -8.63 31.11
CA VAL A 163 10.15 -8.30 30.89
C VAL A 163 9.29 -9.15 31.83
N THR A 164 8.69 -8.51 32.84
CA THR A 164 7.85 -9.15 33.86
C THR A 164 6.38 -9.32 33.46
N SER A 165 5.93 -8.61 32.41
CA SER A 165 4.63 -8.81 31.80
C SER A 165 4.71 -8.58 30.29
N PHE A 166 4.26 -9.57 29.51
CA PHE A 166 4.18 -9.49 28.06
C PHE A 166 2.78 -9.89 27.63
N ASP A 167 2.05 -8.97 27.01
CA ASP A 167 0.74 -9.28 26.46
C ASP A 167 0.92 -10.04 25.14
N VAL A 168 0.84 -11.36 25.21
CA VAL A 168 1.01 -12.30 24.08
C VAL A 168 -0.03 -12.02 22.96
N ASN A 169 -1.14 -11.35 23.29
CA ASN A 169 -2.18 -10.97 22.32
C ASN A 169 -1.92 -9.64 21.61
N SER A 170 -0.87 -8.90 21.98
CA SER A 170 -0.45 -7.76 21.17
C SER A 170 0.09 -8.32 19.85
N LYS A 171 -0.46 -7.87 18.71
CA LYS A 171 0.11 -8.16 17.38
C LYS A 171 1.50 -7.53 17.29
N VAL A 172 2.50 -8.17 17.88
CA VAL A 172 3.90 -7.72 17.86
C VAL A 172 4.54 -7.98 16.49
N SER A 173 3.91 -8.84 15.68
CA SER A 173 4.42 -9.26 14.39
C SER A 173 3.33 -9.23 13.31
N ASP A 174 3.73 -8.86 12.09
CA ASP A 174 2.89 -8.97 10.89
C ASP A 174 2.75 -10.43 10.38
N LEU A 175 3.43 -11.39 11.00
CA LEU A 175 3.25 -12.82 10.73
C LEU A 175 2.08 -13.37 11.56
N PRO A 176 1.30 -14.30 10.99
CA PRO A 176 0.35 -15.08 11.78
C PRO A 176 1.09 -15.94 12.81
N HIS A 177 0.42 -16.29 13.91
CA HIS A 177 0.98 -17.16 14.95
C HIS A 177 1.35 -18.55 14.42
N THR A 178 0.60 -19.01 13.43
CA THR A 178 0.79 -20.27 12.74
C THR A 178 0.79 -19.99 11.25
N LEU A 179 1.76 -20.53 10.53
CA LEU A 179 1.85 -20.46 9.08
C LEU A 179 1.93 -21.88 8.53
N GLU A 180 0.98 -22.23 7.66
CA GLU A 180 1.01 -23.48 6.91
C GLU A 180 1.66 -23.27 5.54
N LEU A 181 2.49 -24.22 5.14
CA LEU A 181 3.25 -24.19 3.90
C LEU A 181 3.27 -25.57 3.26
N ALA A 182 3.38 -25.61 1.94
CA ALA A 182 3.59 -26.83 1.16
C ALA A 182 4.60 -26.56 0.03
N PRO A 183 5.28 -27.59 -0.51
CA PRO A 183 6.02 -27.47 -1.76
C PRO A 183 5.15 -26.83 -2.84
N HIS A 184 5.75 -25.96 -3.66
CA HIS A 184 5.07 -25.18 -4.71
C HIS A 184 4.08 -24.10 -4.23
N ALA A 185 3.88 -23.93 -2.92
CA ALA A 185 3.13 -22.80 -2.40
C ALA A 185 3.80 -21.47 -2.79
N ARG A 186 2.99 -20.54 -3.32
CA ARG A 186 3.45 -19.20 -3.69
C ARG A 186 3.43 -18.32 -2.45
N VAL A 187 4.59 -17.77 -2.10
CA VAL A 187 4.75 -16.96 -0.88
C VAL A 187 5.24 -15.56 -1.20
N MET A 188 4.95 -14.63 -0.30
CA MET A 188 5.47 -13.27 -0.33
C MET A 188 6.33 -13.04 0.90
N LEU A 189 7.56 -12.57 0.69
CA LEU A 189 8.44 -12.15 1.77
C LEU A 189 7.94 -10.83 2.34
N ILE A 190 7.69 -10.79 3.65
CA ILE A 190 7.14 -9.60 4.32
C ILE A 190 8.14 -8.82 5.17
N LYS A 191 9.38 -9.34 5.30
CA LYS A 191 10.49 -8.68 5.99
C LYS A 191 11.76 -8.78 5.12
N LYS A 192 12.63 -7.78 5.24
CA LYS A 192 13.96 -7.84 4.63
C LYS A 192 14.81 -8.89 5.37
N PRO A 193 15.61 -9.69 4.66
CA PRO A 193 16.56 -10.61 5.29
C PRO A 193 17.64 -9.86 6.05
#